data_AF-A0A2M9MYL0-F1
#
_entry.id   AF-A0A2M9MYL0-F1
#
_cell.length_a   1.000
_cell.length_b   1.000
_cell.length_c   1.000
_cell.angle_alpha   90.00
_cell.angle_beta   90.00
_cell.angle_gamma   90.00
#
_symmetry.space_group_name_H-M   'P 1'
#
loop_
_entity.id
_entity.type
_entity.pdbx_description
1 polymer ?
#
loop_
_entity_poly.entity_id
_entity_poly.type
_entity_poly.pdbx_seq_one_letter_code
_entity_poly.pdbx_strand_id
1 'polypeptide(L)'
;MPLPVYRVTIKDKDYEQLKSNIWSNHFVPAQLVSGGKRIPIRIRYRGGHTREYPKKSYEIKTSKYTYHFNAEYDDPSMIRNALSFQFFNSIHVPSPSTRHCVLHLNHENLGVYLNIEAVKTPFFRKRGIPVRSIIYAVNDNADFTDKRSSGKSSFSGYNLIKGSERDRVKLSNFVQQIHLKVGADLQQYLRKHLDIENYLRWLCGAVLTGNYDGFNQNYTLFEHGKTRTYRMIPWDYEGTWGRNCYGKLVDSDLVKIQGYNKLTEKILSFRPHRQRYKALLSGFLESVFTVRRQLPIVYKMHNAIADHIYKDPNHKWSDKVFDSEPDTIRKYIDQRRQDIMNQLGSLD
;
A
#
# COMPACT_ATOMS: atom_id res chain seq x y z
N MET A 1 12.03 -1.81 -23.43
CA MET A 1 11.53 -0.45 -23.73
C MET A 1 12.10 0.50 -22.68
N PRO A 2 12.58 1.69 -23.05
CA PRO A 2 13.16 2.62 -22.08
C PRO A 2 12.12 3.07 -21.07
N LEU A 3 12.53 3.19 -19.80
CA LEU A 3 11.69 3.78 -18.76
C LEU A 3 11.38 5.25 -19.07
N PRO A 4 10.17 5.75 -18.70
CA PRO A 4 9.87 7.17 -18.79
C PRO A 4 10.84 7.97 -17.93
N VAL A 5 11.31 9.10 -18.45
CA VAL A 5 12.18 10.02 -17.73
C VAL A 5 11.38 11.23 -17.27
N TYR A 6 11.48 11.54 -15.98
CA TYR A 6 10.90 12.73 -15.35
C TYR A 6 12.04 13.63 -14.91
N ARG A 7 12.05 14.89 -15.36
CA ARG A 7 13.08 15.87 -14.96
C ARG A 7 12.46 16.97 -14.14
N VAL A 8 12.89 17.10 -12.89
CA VAL A 8 12.45 18.14 -11.97
C VAL A 8 13.52 19.21 -11.88
N THR A 9 13.11 20.48 -11.97
CA THR A 9 13.97 21.64 -11.72
C THR A 9 13.37 22.47 -10.59
N ILE A 10 14.20 22.76 -9.58
CA ILE A 10 13.89 23.56 -8.40
C ILE A 10 14.90 24.70 -8.34
N LYS A 11 14.45 25.94 -8.13
CA LYS A 11 15.35 27.09 -7.95
C LYS A 11 16.16 26.92 -6.67
N ASP A 12 17.38 27.46 -6.63
CA ASP A 12 18.30 27.26 -5.51
C ASP A 12 17.70 27.62 -4.15
N LYS A 13 17.04 28.78 -4.04
CA LYS A 13 16.35 29.20 -2.82
C LYS A 13 15.30 28.17 -2.33
N ASP A 14 14.50 27.65 -3.26
CA ASP A 14 13.45 26.67 -2.98
C ASP A 14 14.05 25.29 -2.67
N TYR A 15 15.19 24.96 -3.28
CA TYR A 15 15.91 23.71 -3.02
C TYR A 15 16.59 23.71 -1.65
N GLU A 16 17.19 24.83 -1.23
CA GLU A 16 17.69 25.00 0.14
C GLU A 16 16.56 24.91 1.16
N GLN A 17 15.39 25.50 0.86
CA GLN A 17 14.21 25.34 1.71
C GLN A 17 13.75 23.88 1.80
N LEU A 18 13.79 23.12 0.70
CA LEU A 18 13.44 21.70 0.70
C LEU A 18 14.41 20.89 1.57
N LYS A 19 15.72 21.20 1.52
CA LYS A 19 16.77 20.49 2.27
C LYS A 19 16.85 20.87 3.74
N SER A 20 16.47 22.09 4.11
CA SER A 20 16.66 22.62 5.47
C SER A 20 15.93 21.83 6.56
N ASN A 21 14.82 21.20 6.23
CA ASN A 21 14.08 20.33 7.14
C ASN A 21 13.43 19.17 6.38
N ILE A 22 14.06 18.00 6.42
CA ILE A 22 13.57 16.79 5.75
C ILE A 22 12.19 16.35 6.27
N TRP A 23 11.82 16.70 7.50
CA TRP A 23 10.53 16.38 8.13
C TRP A 23 9.42 17.37 7.78
N SER A 24 9.76 18.46 7.10
CA SER A 24 8.79 19.45 6.67
C SER A 24 7.73 18.82 5.76
N ASN A 25 6.48 19.20 6.00
CA ASN A 25 5.36 18.88 5.13
C ASN A 25 5.04 20.00 4.13
N HIS A 26 5.82 21.08 4.16
CA HIS A 26 5.71 22.19 3.23
C HIS A 26 6.14 21.77 1.83
N PHE A 27 5.43 22.27 0.83
CA PHE A 27 5.79 22.06 -0.57
C PHE A 27 6.50 23.27 -1.12
N VAL A 28 7.60 23.05 -1.84
CA VAL A 28 8.30 24.10 -2.57
C VAL A 28 7.87 24.10 -4.05
N PRO A 29 7.87 25.25 -4.74
CA PRO A 29 7.56 25.32 -6.16
C PRO A 29 8.68 24.67 -7.00
N ALA A 30 8.31 24.01 -8.09
CA ALA A 30 9.25 23.38 -9.02
C ALA A 30 8.63 23.27 -10.42
N GLN A 31 9.44 22.84 -11.39
CA GLN A 31 8.97 22.48 -12.73
C GLN A 31 9.26 21.02 -13.02
N LEU A 32 8.29 20.30 -13.59
CA LEU A 32 8.46 18.94 -14.08
C LEU A 32 8.42 18.93 -15.61
N VAL A 33 9.40 18.29 -16.23
CA VAL A 33 9.42 17.99 -17.67
C VAL A 33 9.18 16.50 -17.88
N SER A 34 8.13 16.17 -18.62
CA SER A 34 7.80 14.79 -19.00
C SER A 34 7.16 14.78 -20.39
N GLY A 35 7.66 13.93 -21.29
CA GLY A 35 7.15 13.83 -22.67
C GLY A 35 7.20 15.15 -23.44
N GLY A 36 8.25 15.96 -23.25
CA GLY A 36 8.42 17.28 -23.87
C GLY A 36 7.58 18.41 -23.26
N LYS A 37 6.66 18.11 -22.33
CA LYS A 37 5.80 19.11 -21.69
C LYS A 37 6.40 19.60 -20.39
N ARG A 38 6.40 20.93 -20.19
CA ARG A 38 6.74 21.57 -18.91
C ARG A 38 5.47 21.77 -18.09
N ILE A 39 5.50 21.30 -16.85
CA ILE A 39 4.34 21.31 -15.94
C ILE A 39 4.78 21.97 -14.64
N PRO A 40 4.15 23.09 -14.22
CA PRO A 40 4.34 23.64 -12.89
C PRO A 40 3.91 22.62 -11.83
N ILE A 41 4.77 22.40 -10.84
CA ILE A 41 4.53 21.47 -9.75
C ILE A 41 4.88 22.08 -8.40
N ARG A 42 4.41 21.40 -7.37
CA ARG A 42 4.83 21.55 -5.99
C ARG A 42 5.45 20.23 -5.53
N ILE A 43 6.61 20.26 -4.89
CA ILE A 43 7.35 19.08 -4.47
C ILE A 43 7.70 19.14 -2.98
N ARG A 44 7.71 17.99 -2.32
CA ARG A 44 8.26 17.79 -0.97
C ARG A 44 8.81 16.37 -0.82
N TYR A 45 9.60 16.14 0.23
CA TYR A 45 9.90 14.78 0.66
C TYR A 45 8.65 14.07 1.20
N ARG A 46 8.57 12.74 0.99
CA ARG A 46 7.49 11.89 1.52
C ARG A 46 8.03 10.70 2.30
N GLY A 47 7.15 10.12 3.10
CA GLY A 47 7.43 8.94 3.95
C GLY A 47 7.60 9.30 5.42
N GLY A 48 7.85 8.28 6.24
CA GLY A 48 8.30 8.38 7.63
C GLY A 48 9.83 8.35 7.69
N HIS A 49 10.38 7.29 8.28
CA HIS A 49 11.84 7.07 8.40
C HIS A 49 12.58 7.12 7.05
N THR A 50 11.95 6.72 5.94
CA THR A 50 12.52 6.80 4.58
C THR A 50 12.98 8.21 4.15
N ARG A 51 12.56 9.28 4.84
CA ARG A 51 13.06 10.64 4.60
C ARG A 51 14.54 10.78 4.97
N GLU A 52 15.08 9.92 5.81
CA GLU A 52 16.49 9.92 6.20
C GLU A 52 17.37 9.27 5.13
N TYR A 53 16.81 8.46 4.24
CA TYR A 53 17.58 7.68 3.26
C TYR A 53 18.35 8.57 2.28
N PRO A 54 19.57 8.19 1.86
CA PRO A 54 20.34 8.94 0.87
C PRO A 54 19.50 9.23 -0.38
N LYS A 55 18.86 8.20 -0.94
CA LYS A 55 17.90 8.31 -2.04
C LYS A 55 16.51 8.68 -1.50
N LYS A 56 16.18 9.97 -1.57
CA LYS A 56 14.92 10.52 -1.04
C LYS A 56 13.72 10.13 -1.90
N SER A 57 12.55 9.97 -1.26
CA SER A 57 11.25 9.82 -1.95
C SER A 57 10.50 11.15 -1.99
N TYR A 58 9.70 11.39 -3.03
CA TYR A 58 9.03 12.67 -3.28
C TYR A 58 7.51 12.55 -3.44
N GLU A 59 6.77 13.50 -2.87
CA GLU A 59 5.38 13.77 -3.27
C GLU A 59 5.35 14.99 -4.20
N ILE A 60 4.82 14.79 -5.40
CA ILE A 60 4.71 15.83 -6.43
C ILE A 60 3.24 16.13 -6.69
N LYS A 61 2.86 17.41 -6.61
CA LYS A 61 1.52 17.90 -6.90
C LYS A 61 1.54 18.77 -8.16
N THR A 62 0.71 18.40 -9.12
CA THR A 62 0.29 19.27 -10.23
C THR A 62 -1.02 19.95 -9.87
N SER A 63 -1.59 20.75 -10.79
CA SER A 63 -2.94 21.32 -10.60
C SER A 63 -4.05 20.26 -10.49
N LYS A 64 -3.87 19.06 -11.09
CA LYS A 64 -4.91 18.02 -11.19
C LYS A 64 -4.61 16.75 -10.40
N TYR A 65 -3.33 16.40 -10.24
CA TYR A 65 -2.90 15.10 -9.75
C TYR A 65 -1.82 15.21 -8.68
N THR A 66 -1.84 14.27 -7.73
CA THR A 66 -0.73 13.99 -6.82
C THR A 66 -0.06 12.69 -7.26
N TYR A 67 1.26 12.69 -7.33
CA TYR A 67 2.09 11.55 -7.63
C TYR A 67 3.03 11.28 -6.47
N HIS A 68 3.33 10.01 -6.22
CA HIS A 68 4.31 9.59 -5.23
C HIS A 68 5.45 8.90 -5.97
N PHE A 69 6.63 9.51 -5.94
CA PHE A 69 7.86 8.93 -6.48
C PHE A 69 8.61 8.29 -5.33
N ASN A 70 8.48 6.98 -5.22
CA ASN A 70 9.16 6.19 -4.19
C ASN A 70 10.51 5.74 -4.68
N ALA A 71 11.52 5.91 -3.83
CA ALA A 71 12.85 5.36 -4.07
C ALA A 71 12.88 3.83 -3.94
N GLU A 72 11.90 3.23 -3.24
CA GLU A 72 11.83 1.79 -2.93
C GLU A 72 13.17 1.26 -2.36
N TYR A 73 13.86 2.10 -1.58
CA TYR A 73 15.27 1.97 -1.26
C TYR A 73 15.64 0.67 -0.51
N ASP A 74 14.74 0.16 0.33
CA ASP A 74 14.93 -1.10 1.06
C ASP A 74 14.46 -2.32 0.30
N ASP A 75 13.71 -2.18 -0.80
CA ASP A 75 13.28 -3.30 -1.63
C ASP A 75 14.37 -3.61 -2.66
N PRO A 76 15.19 -4.66 -2.48
CA PRO A 76 16.22 -5.03 -3.46
C PRO A 76 15.68 -5.40 -4.83
N SER A 77 14.37 -5.67 -4.96
CA SER A 77 13.75 -6.00 -6.24
C SER A 77 13.21 -4.78 -6.97
N MET A 78 13.00 -3.66 -6.26
CA MET A 78 12.30 -2.47 -6.72
C MET A 78 10.87 -2.72 -7.26
N ILE A 79 10.29 -3.91 -7.07
CA ILE A 79 8.99 -4.30 -7.66
C ILE A 79 7.95 -4.75 -6.65
N ARG A 80 8.26 -4.99 -5.37
CA ARG A 80 7.32 -5.59 -4.40
C ARG A 80 6.05 -4.78 -4.21
N ASN A 81 6.19 -3.46 -4.11
CA ASN A 81 5.04 -2.56 -3.96
C ASN A 81 4.15 -2.60 -5.22
N ALA A 82 4.77 -2.58 -6.41
CA ALA A 82 4.08 -2.68 -7.69
C ALA A 82 3.38 -4.03 -7.90
N LEU A 83 4.08 -5.12 -7.58
CA LEU A 83 3.59 -6.49 -7.66
C LEU A 83 2.41 -6.69 -6.72
N SER A 84 2.51 -6.22 -5.48
CA SER A 84 1.43 -6.26 -4.50
C SER A 84 0.19 -5.52 -5.01
N PHE A 85 0.30 -4.27 -5.45
CA PHE A 85 -0.89 -3.55 -5.95
C PHE A 85 -1.50 -4.18 -7.20
N GLN A 86 -0.68 -4.77 -8.08
CA GLN A 86 -1.17 -5.57 -9.20
C GLN A 86 -1.94 -6.81 -8.69
N PHE A 87 -1.41 -7.53 -7.70
CA PHE A 87 -2.04 -8.69 -7.10
C PHE A 87 -3.39 -8.34 -6.46
N PHE A 88 -3.46 -7.27 -5.67
CA PHE A 88 -4.73 -6.82 -5.08
C PHE A 88 -5.80 -6.48 -6.13
N ASN A 89 -5.40 -5.84 -7.25
CA ASN A 89 -6.34 -5.62 -8.36
C ASN A 89 -6.84 -6.94 -8.96
N SER A 90 -5.99 -7.97 -9.04
CA SER A 90 -6.37 -9.30 -9.56
C SER A 90 -7.38 -10.04 -8.68
N ILE A 91 -7.43 -9.73 -7.38
CA ILE A 91 -8.42 -10.27 -6.43
C ILE A 91 -9.60 -9.32 -6.18
N HIS A 92 -9.76 -8.29 -7.03
CA HIS A 92 -10.84 -7.30 -7.01
C HIS A 92 -10.85 -6.37 -5.78
N VAL A 93 -9.68 -6.08 -5.22
CA VAL A 93 -9.49 -4.96 -4.30
C VAL A 93 -8.94 -3.77 -5.10
N PRO A 94 -9.63 -2.62 -5.14
CA PRO A 94 -9.12 -1.46 -5.86
C PRO A 94 -7.76 -1.04 -5.30
N SER A 95 -6.74 -0.97 -6.15
CA SER A 95 -5.37 -0.65 -5.71
C SER A 95 -4.68 0.36 -6.63
N PRO A 96 -3.71 1.14 -6.10
CA PRO A 96 -2.97 2.13 -6.87
C PRO A 96 -2.36 1.56 -8.15
N SER A 97 -2.43 2.31 -9.26
CA SER A 97 -1.58 1.99 -10.42
C SER A 97 -0.15 2.46 -10.17
N THR A 98 0.82 1.72 -10.70
CA THR A 98 2.24 2.05 -10.57
C THR A 98 2.93 2.13 -11.93
N ARG A 99 4.06 2.84 -11.97
CA ARG A 99 4.93 2.91 -13.14
C ARG A 99 6.37 3.18 -12.72
N HIS A 100 7.29 2.28 -13.05
CA HIS A 100 8.72 2.55 -12.90
C HIS A 100 9.16 3.67 -13.85
N CYS A 101 10.11 4.48 -13.40
CA CYS A 101 10.60 5.63 -14.12
C CYS A 101 12.02 5.99 -13.69
N VAL A 102 12.69 6.82 -14.48
CA VAL A 102 13.94 7.48 -14.08
C VAL A 102 13.63 8.92 -13.66
N LEU A 103 14.09 9.33 -12.49
CA LEU A 103 13.92 10.69 -11.98
C LEU A 103 15.23 11.46 -12.04
N HIS A 104 15.19 12.66 -12.59
CA HIS A 104 16.26 13.64 -12.46
C HIS A 104 15.80 14.81 -11.61
N LEU A 105 16.70 15.37 -10.81
CA LEU A 105 16.48 16.58 -10.02
C LEU A 105 17.66 17.53 -10.23
N ASN A 106 17.39 18.76 -10.69
CA ASN A 106 18.43 19.77 -10.96
C ASN A 106 19.61 19.23 -11.78
N HIS A 107 19.29 18.56 -12.89
CA HIS A 107 20.23 17.90 -13.83
C HIS A 107 20.87 16.61 -13.33
N GLU A 108 20.84 16.32 -12.03
CA GLU A 108 21.35 15.07 -11.46
C GLU A 108 20.41 13.90 -11.74
N ASN A 109 20.96 12.75 -12.14
CA ASN A 109 20.22 11.50 -12.25
C ASN A 109 20.05 10.87 -10.88
N LEU A 110 18.83 10.83 -10.35
CA LEU A 110 18.54 10.20 -9.07
C LEU A 110 18.32 8.68 -9.19
N GLY A 111 18.21 8.15 -10.42
CA GLY A 111 18.02 6.73 -10.70
C GLY A 111 16.57 6.31 -10.89
N VAL A 112 16.31 5.02 -10.67
CA VAL A 112 15.00 4.37 -10.84
C VAL A 112 14.10 4.66 -9.65
N TYR A 113 12.85 5.02 -9.92
CA TYR A 113 11.80 5.30 -8.96
C TYR A 113 10.51 4.57 -9.34
N LEU A 114 9.70 4.24 -8.33
CA LEU A 114 8.32 3.81 -8.54
C LEU A 114 7.36 5.00 -8.42
N ASN A 115 6.71 5.38 -9.52
CA ASN A 115 5.63 6.36 -9.51
C ASN A 115 4.31 5.66 -9.15
N ILE A 116 3.73 6.00 -8.01
CA ILE A 116 2.51 5.42 -7.46
C ILE A 116 1.37 6.44 -7.52
N GLU A 117 0.21 5.99 -8.04
CA GLU A 117 -1.03 6.76 -8.06
C GLU A 117 -1.50 7.10 -6.64
N ALA A 118 -1.74 8.38 -6.36
CA ALA A 118 -2.31 8.79 -5.09
C ALA A 118 -3.80 8.37 -4.98
N VAL A 119 -4.17 7.74 -3.86
CA VAL A 119 -5.56 7.36 -3.53
C VAL A 119 -6.37 8.60 -3.10
N LYS A 120 -6.62 9.49 -4.06
CA LYS A 120 -7.44 10.71 -3.92
C LYS A 120 -8.62 10.66 -4.89
N THR A 121 -9.47 11.69 -4.92
CA THR A 121 -10.63 11.78 -5.82
C THR A 121 -10.36 11.29 -7.27
N PRO A 122 -9.21 11.62 -7.93
CA PRO A 122 -8.92 11.09 -9.27
C PRO A 122 -8.83 9.56 -9.36
N PHE A 123 -8.27 8.88 -8.36
CA PHE A 123 -8.18 7.41 -8.29
C PHE A 123 -9.56 6.76 -8.41
N PHE A 124 -10.51 7.30 -7.65
CA PHE A 124 -11.90 6.83 -7.59
C PHE A 124 -12.66 7.17 -8.88
N ARG A 125 -12.50 8.39 -9.40
CA ARG A 125 -13.12 8.84 -10.65
C ARG A 125 -12.71 7.98 -11.83
N LYS A 126 -11.41 7.66 -11.97
CA LYS A 126 -10.88 6.80 -13.04
C LYS A 126 -11.50 5.40 -13.04
N ARG A 127 -11.90 4.91 -11.86
CA ARG A 127 -12.48 3.57 -11.66
C ARG A 127 -14.01 3.59 -11.59
N GLY A 128 -14.66 4.75 -11.75
CA GLY A 128 -16.11 4.86 -11.61
C GLY A 128 -16.64 4.52 -10.21
N ILE A 129 -15.81 4.67 -9.17
CA ILE A 129 -16.18 4.35 -7.78
C ILE A 129 -16.68 5.63 -7.09
N PRO A 130 -17.96 5.71 -6.70
CA PRO A 130 -18.46 6.82 -5.88
C PRO A 130 -17.76 6.82 -4.52
N VAL A 131 -17.13 7.92 -4.14
CA VAL A 131 -16.43 8.06 -2.85
C VAL A 131 -16.95 9.25 -2.06
N ARG A 132 -17.29 9.02 -0.80
CA ARG A 132 -17.73 10.07 0.13
C ARG A 132 -16.55 10.60 0.94
N SER A 133 -15.83 9.72 1.61
CA SER A 133 -14.66 10.05 2.44
C SER A 133 -13.49 9.12 2.14
N ILE A 134 -12.28 9.62 2.37
CA ILE A 134 -11.01 8.91 2.19
C ILE A 134 -10.17 9.18 3.43
N ILE A 135 -9.74 8.11 4.09
CA ILE A 135 -9.04 8.14 5.38
C ILE A 135 -7.83 7.21 5.27
N TYR A 136 -6.62 7.76 5.41
CA TYR A 136 -5.38 6.99 5.38
C TYR A 136 -5.03 6.52 6.78
N ALA A 137 -4.65 5.26 6.95
CA ALA A 137 -3.94 4.78 8.13
C ALA A 137 -2.47 5.17 8.00
N VAL A 138 -1.97 6.01 8.91
CA VAL A 138 -0.64 6.66 8.78
C VAL A 138 0.37 6.22 9.82
N ASN A 139 -0.06 5.49 10.86
CA ASN A 139 0.82 4.81 11.81
C ASN A 139 0.04 3.69 12.55
N ASP A 140 0.76 2.94 13.37
CA ASP A 140 0.32 1.80 14.18
C ASP A 140 -0.92 2.02 15.07
N ASN A 141 -1.32 3.27 15.32
CA ASN A 141 -2.54 3.58 16.03
C ASN A 141 -3.81 3.29 15.20
N ALA A 142 -3.71 3.06 13.90
CA ALA A 142 -4.83 2.69 13.06
C ALA A 142 -5.15 1.18 13.13
N ASP A 143 -5.38 0.66 14.33
CA ASP A 143 -5.49 -0.77 14.65
C ASP A 143 -6.92 -1.25 14.98
N PHE A 144 -7.90 -0.34 14.84
CA PHE A 144 -9.31 -0.55 15.20
C PHE A 144 -9.54 -0.87 16.69
N THR A 145 -8.62 -0.53 17.58
CA THR A 145 -8.83 -0.69 19.04
C THR A 145 -9.77 0.37 19.61
N ASP A 146 -10.48 0.01 20.68
CA ASP A 146 -11.21 0.98 21.48
C ASP A 146 -10.21 1.77 22.33
N LYS A 147 -10.19 3.08 22.14
CA LYS A 147 -9.25 3.98 22.81
C LYS A 147 -9.88 4.81 23.92
N ARG A 148 -11.17 4.62 24.20
CA ARG A 148 -11.90 5.39 25.22
C ARG A 148 -11.23 5.37 26.59
N SER A 149 -10.72 4.22 27.04
CA SER A 149 -10.03 4.07 28.33
C SER A 149 -8.72 4.87 28.43
N SER A 150 -8.05 5.09 27.29
CA SER A 150 -6.80 5.85 27.20
C SER A 150 -7.00 7.36 27.01
N GLY A 151 -8.24 7.84 26.92
CA GLY A 151 -8.57 9.24 26.60
C GLY A 151 -8.20 9.64 25.15
N LYS A 152 -7.69 8.72 24.33
CA LYS A 152 -7.34 8.99 22.93
C LYS A 152 -8.55 8.81 22.01
N SER A 153 -8.62 9.63 20.97
CA SER A 153 -9.60 9.45 19.89
C SER A 153 -9.36 8.13 19.15
N SER A 154 -10.42 7.40 18.81
CA SER A 154 -10.35 6.24 17.90
C SER A 154 -9.96 6.64 16.46
N PHE A 155 -9.93 7.94 16.13
CA PHE A 155 -9.32 8.46 14.90
C PHE A 155 -7.79 8.64 15.00
N SER A 156 -7.19 8.42 16.18
CA SER A 156 -5.74 8.43 16.33
C SER A 156 -5.10 7.39 15.41
N GLY A 157 -4.06 7.80 14.67
CA GLY A 157 -3.40 6.98 13.65
C GLY A 157 -3.97 7.13 12.24
N TYR A 158 -5.04 7.92 12.07
CA TYR A 158 -5.64 8.19 10.77
C TYR A 158 -5.44 9.63 10.32
N ASN A 159 -5.40 9.82 9.00
CA ASN A 159 -5.43 11.13 8.36
C ASN A 159 -6.60 11.24 7.37
N LEU A 160 -7.42 12.29 7.52
CA LEU A 160 -8.55 12.54 6.64
C LEU A 160 -8.07 13.24 5.35
N ILE A 161 -8.20 12.55 4.22
CA ILE A 161 -7.80 13.07 2.91
C ILE A 161 -8.98 13.72 2.17
N LYS A 162 -10.18 13.14 2.31
CA LYS A 162 -11.44 13.68 1.80
C LYS A 162 -12.53 13.44 2.82
N GLY A 163 -13.32 14.46 3.11
CA GLY A 163 -14.43 14.42 4.06
C GLY A 163 -14.44 15.66 4.93
N SER A 164 -15.13 15.56 6.06
CA SER A 164 -15.26 16.59 7.09
C SER A 164 -15.00 16.00 8.48
N GLU A 165 -15.06 16.83 9.51
CA GLU A 165 -14.99 16.38 10.92
C GLU A 165 -16.05 15.31 11.23
N ARG A 166 -17.23 15.39 10.61
CA ARG A 166 -18.28 14.37 10.75
C ARG A 166 -17.80 12.98 10.34
N ASP A 167 -16.91 12.87 9.36
CA ASP A 167 -16.38 11.58 8.90
C ASP A 167 -15.31 11.03 9.86
N ARG A 168 -14.59 11.90 10.59
CA ARG A 168 -13.67 11.51 11.67
C ARG A 168 -14.43 10.95 12.86
N VAL A 169 -15.48 11.66 13.29
CA VAL A 169 -16.41 11.20 14.34
C VAL A 169 -17.08 9.90 13.92
N LYS A 170 -17.52 9.78 12.66
CA LYS A 170 -18.15 8.56 12.14
C LYS A 170 -17.22 7.35 12.20
N LEU A 171 -15.96 7.48 11.78
CA LEU A 171 -14.98 6.39 11.91
C LEU A 171 -14.73 6.04 13.38
N SER A 172 -14.63 7.05 14.25
CA SER A 172 -14.44 6.81 15.68
C SER A 172 -15.61 6.04 16.29
N ASN A 173 -16.85 6.43 15.92
CA ASN A 173 -18.05 5.72 16.32
C ASN A 173 -18.10 4.31 15.74
N PHE A 174 -17.68 4.10 14.49
CA PHE A 174 -17.58 2.76 13.91
C PHE A 174 -16.66 1.86 14.73
N VAL A 175 -15.46 2.33 15.05
CA VAL A 175 -14.52 1.60 15.91
C VAL A 175 -15.12 1.31 17.27
N GLN A 176 -15.76 2.28 17.93
CA GLN A 176 -16.38 2.05 19.24
C GLN A 176 -17.53 1.03 19.17
N GLN A 177 -18.39 1.12 18.16
CA GLN A 177 -19.57 0.26 18.04
C GLN A 177 -19.22 -1.21 17.78
N ILE A 178 -18.11 -1.51 17.07
CA ILE A 178 -17.67 -2.91 16.92
C ILE A 178 -17.16 -3.53 18.23
N HIS A 179 -16.84 -2.71 19.24
CA HIS A 179 -16.47 -3.19 20.58
C HIS A 179 -17.67 -3.27 21.53
N LEU A 180 -18.67 -2.40 21.35
CA LEU A 180 -19.89 -2.39 22.18
C LEU A 180 -20.91 -3.45 21.78
N LYS A 181 -20.97 -3.83 20.50
CA LYS A 181 -21.94 -4.81 20.01
C LYS A 181 -21.37 -6.23 20.06
N VAL A 182 -22.25 -7.21 20.25
CA VAL A 182 -21.93 -8.64 20.27
C VAL A 182 -22.97 -9.44 19.48
N GLY A 183 -22.67 -10.70 19.17
CA GLY A 183 -23.63 -11.63 18.55
C GLY A 183 -24.30 -11.08 17.30
N ALA A 184 -25.63 -11.24 17.21
CA ALA A 184 -26.43 -10.82 16.06
C ALA A 184 -26.36 -9.30 15.80
N ASP A 185 -26.32 -8.47 16.85
CA ASP A 185 -26.26 -7.01 16.73
C ASP A 185 -24.96 -6.56 16.07
N LEU A 186 -23.83 -7.17 16.46
CA LEU A 186 -22.54 -6.90 15.83
C LEU A 186 -22.56 -7.35 14.37
N GLN A 187 -23.12 -8.52 14.07
CA GLN A 187 -23.20 -9.03 12.71
C GLN A 187 -24.01 -8.09 11.80
N GLN A 188 -25.17 -7.62 12.28
CA GLN A 188 -26.01 -6.68 11.54
C GLN A 188 -25.30 -5.33 11.36
N TYR A 189 -24.63 -4.84 12.41
CA TYR A 189 -23.87 -3.60 12.36
C TYR A 189 -22.75 -3.65 11.31
N LEU A 190 -21.94 -4.72 11.33
CA LEU A 190 -20.88 -4.92 10.34
C LEU A 190 -21.44 -4.99 8.91
N ARG A 191 -22.52 -5.75 8.68
CA ARG A 191 -23.18 -5.81 7.36
C ARG A 191 -23.67 -4.46 6.85
N LYS A 192 -24.13 -3.57 7.75
CA LYS A 192 -24.64 -2.24 7.40
C LYS A 192 -23.52 -1.22 7.12
N HIS A 193 -22.36 -1.39 7.76
CA HIS A 193 -21.31 -0.37 7.79
C HIS A 193 -20.01 -0.76 7.08
N LEU A 194 -19.83 -2.03 6.73
CA LEU A 194 -18.62 -2.55 6.10
C LEU A 194 -18.99 -3.43 4.90
N ASP A 195 -18.28 -3.22 3.79
CA ASP A 195 -18.29 -4.17 2.68
C ASP A 195 -17.42 -5.38 3.06
N ILE A 196 -18.08 -6.40 3.63
CA ILE A 196 -17.40 -7.60 4.14
C ILE A 196 -16.63 -8.32 3.02
N GLU A 197 -17.19 -8.39 1.82
CA GLU A 197 -16.54 -9.07 0.69
C GLU A 197 -15.24 -8.36 0.30
N ASN A 198 -15.27 -7.03 0.19
CA ASN A 198 -14.06 -6.25 -0.06
C ASN A 198 -13.03 -6.39 1.07
N TYR A 199 -13.48 -6.38 2.33
CA TYR A 199 -12.59 -6.56 3.48
C TYR A 199 -11.92 -7.94 3.48
N LEU A 200 -12.67 -9.01 3.28
CA LEU A 200 -12.13 -10.37 3.25
C LEU A 200 -11.15 -10.58 2.09
N ARG A 201 -11.39 -9.96 0.93
CA ARG A 201 -10.44 -9.96 -0.20
C ARG A 201 -9.16 -9.18 0.14
N TRP A 202 -9.30 -8.03 0.79
CA TRP A 202 -8.14 -7.27 1.27
C TRP A 202 -7.34 -8.10 2.29
N LEU A 203 -8.01 -8.77 3.22
CA LEU A 203 -7.40 -9.66 4.20
C LEU A 203 -6.64 -10.80 3.52
N CYS A 204 -7.24 -11.47 2.52
CA CYS A 204 -6.55 -12.47 1.71
C CYS A 204 -5.29 -11.87 1.07
N GLY A 205 -5.38 -10.66 0.53
CA GLY A 205 -4.25 -9.95 -0.05
C GLY A 205 -3.11 -9.75 0.94
N ALA A 206 -3.40 -9.15 2.10
CA ALA A 206 -2.41 -8.87 3.13
C ALA A 206 -1.74 -10.16 3.66
N VAL A 207 -2.53 -11.21 3.87
CA VAL A 207 -2.06 -12.54 4.30
C VAL A 207 -1.21 -13.21 3.22
N LEU A 208 -1.64 -13.21 1.97
CA LEU A 208 -0.90 -13.90 0.90
C LEU A 208 0.38 -13.17 0.50
N THR A 209 0.41 -11.84 0.52
CA THR A 209 1.65 -11.08 0.24
C THR A 209 2.59 -11.00 1.44
N GLY A 210 2.08 -11.28 2.65
CA GLY A 210 2.88 -11.26 3.89
C GLY A 210 3.17 -9.87 4.43
N ASN A 211 2.28 -8.90 4.23
CA ASN A 211 2.49 -7.55 4.76
C ASN A 211 2.15 -7.54 6.27
N TYR A 212 3.18 -7.65 7.12
CA TYR A 212 3.02 -7.69 8.58
C TYR A 212 2.45 -6.38 9.15
N ASP A 213 2.94 -5.24 8.66
CA ASP A 213 2.50 -3.91 9.09
C ASP A 213 1.15 -3.48 8.47
N GLY A 214 0.67 -4.23 7.47
CA GLY A 214 -0.53 -3.90 6.70
C GLY A 214 -1.83 -3.88 7.50
N PHE A 215 -1.84 -4.35 8.75
CA PHE A 215 -3.06 -4.52 9.54
C PHE A 215 -3.36 -3.36 10.49
N ASN A 216 -2.34 -2.61 10.89
CA ASN A 216 -2.44 -1.46 11.80
C ASN A 216 -1.91 -0.16 11.17
N GLN A 217 -1.30 -0.24 9.98
CA GLN A 217 -0.95 0.88 9.11
C GLN A 217 -1.02 0.41 7.66
N ASN A 218 -0.54 1.21 6.69
CA ASN A 218 -0.36 0.72 5.32
C ASN A 218 -1.68 0.31 4.62
N TYR A 219 -2.76 1.04 4.92
CA TYR A 219 -4.03 0.93 4.20
C TYR A 219 -4.78 2.25 4.14
N THR A 220 -5.77 2.31 3.25
CA THR A 220 -6.74 3.40 3.14
C THR A 220 -8.14 2.85 3.33
N LEU A 221 -8.90 3.47 4.24
CA LEU A 221 -10.33 3.33 4.34
C LEU A 221 -11.00 4.36 3.44
N PHE A 222 -12.02 3.93 2.70
CA PHE A 222 -12.93 4.87 2.04
C PHE A 222 -14.38 4.48 2.29
N GLU A 223 -15.24 5.47 2.40
CA GLU A 223 -16.68 5.23 2.44
C GLU A 223 -17.25 5.33 1.02
N HIS A 224 -17.88 4.25 0.58
CA HIS A 224 -18.53 4.18 -0.71
C HIS A 224 -19.75 5.11 -0.77
N GLY A 225 -19.86 5.88 -1.85
CA GLY A 225 -20.82 6.98 -1.96
C GLY A 225 -22.29 6.54 -1.99
N LYS A 226 -22.57 5.33 -2.51
CA LYS A 226 -23.94 4.79 -2.63
C LYS A 226 -24.31 3.89 -1.44
N THR A 227 -23.51 2.86 -1.18
CA THR A 227 -23.80 1.85 -0.13
C THR A 227 -23.53 2.35 1.29
N ARG A 228 -22.78 3.46 1.45
CA ARG A 228 -22.39 4.03 2.75
C ARG A 228 -21.58 3.07 3.64
N THR A 229 -20.99 2.05 3.03
CA THR A 229 -20.11 1.08 3.68
C THR A 229 -18.65 1.50 3.53
N TYR A 230 -17.85 1.17 4.55
CA TYR A 230 -16.40 1.25 4.47
C TYR A 230 -15.83 0.14 3.59
N ARG A 231 -14.72 0.46 2.92
CA ARG A 231 -13.93 -0.43 2.05
C ARG A 231 -12.44 -0.16 2.28
N MET A 232 -11.63 -1.19 2.05
CA MET A 232 -10.18 -1.19 2.21
C MET A 232 -9.46 -1.06 0.85
N ILE A 233 -8.34 -0.35 0.86
CA ILE A 233 -7.38 -0.22 -0.25
C ILE A 233 -5.97 -0.40 0.37
N PRO A 234 -5.08 -1.23 -0.21
CA PRO A 234 -3.71 -1.38 0.28
C PRO A 234 -2.85 -0.13 0.01
N TRP A 235 -1.84 0.10 0.84
CA TRP A 235 -0.82 1.14 0.68
C TRP A 235 0.51 0.70 1.31
N ASP A 236 1.69 1.12 0.83
CA ASP A 236 3.02 0.69 1.35
C ASP A 236 3.16 -0.84 1.51
N TYR A 237 3.32 -1.53 0.37
CA TYR A 237 3.47 -2.98 0.29
C TYR A 237 4.87 -3.40 -0.16
N GLU A 238 5.91 -2.64 0.16
CA GLU A 238 7.31 -3.00 -0.09
C GLU A 238 7.80 -4.14 0.82
N GLY A 239 7.36 -4.18 2.08
CA GLY A 239 7.66 -5.26 3.03
C GLY A 239 6.79 -6.50 2.80
N THR A 240 6.99 -7.17 1.67
CA THR A 240 6.19 -8.33 1.24
C THR A 240 7.04 -9.36 0.48
N TRP A 241 6.43 -10.46 0.04
CA TRP A 241 7.05 -11.45 -0.85
C TRP A 241 8.43 -11.95 -0.35
N GLY A 242 8.48 -12.36 0.91
CA GLY A 242 9.67 -12.94 1.55
C GLY A 242 10.66 -11.93 2.13
N ARG A 243 10.30 -10.63 2.19
CA ARG A 243 11.09 -9.60 2.90
C ARG A 243 10.21 -8.73 3.80
N ASN A 244 10.79 -8.20 4.88
CA ASN A 244 10.16 -7.17 5.70
C ASN A 244 10.40 -5.75 5.13
N CYS A 245 9.83 -4.73 5.78
CA CYS A 245 9.92 -3.32 5.35
C CYS A 245 11.34 -2.73 5.36
N TYR A 246 12.33 -3.43 5.94
CA TYR A 246 13.75 -3.06 5.91
C TYR A 246 14.57 -3.88 4.91
N GLY A 247 13.91 -4.67 4.06
CA GLY A 247 14.55 -5.50 3.05
C GLY A 247 15.20 -6.78 3.58
N LYS A 248 15.00 -7.16 4.84
CA LYS A 248 15.53 -8.41 5.39
C LYS A 248 14.66 -9.58 4.95
N LEU A 249 15.29 -10.72 4.63
CA LEU A 249 14.56 -11.97 4.39
C LEU A 249 13.77 -12.38 5.63
N VAL A 250 12.57 -12.90 5.41
CA VAL A 250 11.67 -13.41 6.45
C VAL A 250 11.00 -14.68 5.98
N ASP A 251 10.59 -15.50 6.94
CA ASP A 251 9.86 -16.73 6.67
C ASP A 251 8.47 -16.44 6.11
N SER A 252 7.94 -17.39 5.34
CA SER A 252 6.63 -17.26 4.70
C SER A 252 5.47 -17.25 5.70
N ASP A 253 5.67 -17.69 6.93
CA ASP A 253 4.65 -17.76 7.99
C ASP A 253 4.58 -16.49 8.87
N LEU A 254 5.39 -15.46 8.58
CA LEU A 254 5.43 -14.18 9.32
C LEU A 254 4.04 -13.60 9.61
N VAL A 255 3.10 -13.73 8.67
CA VAL A 255 1.71 -13.32 8.84
C VAL A 255 0.83 -14.56 9.07
N LYS A 256 0.07 -14.57 10.17
CA LYS A 256 -0.89 -15.65 10.47
C LYS A 256 -2.02 -15.70 9.44
N ILE A 257 -2.59 -16.88 9.18
CA ILE A 257 -3.74 -17.03 8.26
C ILE A 257 -4.95 -16.18 8.68
N GLN A 258 -5.17 -15.96 9.98
CA GLN A 258 -6.24 -15.10 10.48
C GLN A 258 -5.95 -13.61 10.24
N GLY A 259 -4.70 -13.22 9.94
CA GLY A 259 -4.26 -11.83 9.97
C GLY A 259 -4.28 -11.24 11.39
N TYR A 260 -4.27 -9.92 11.47
CA TYR A 260 -4.24 -9.16 12.72
C TYR A 260 -5.29 -8.05 12.74
N ASN A 261 -5.25 -7.23 13.80
CA ASN A 261 -6.17 -6.13 14.16
C ASN A 261 -7.54 -6.55 14.72
N LYS A 262 -8.18 -5.59 15.40
CA LYS A 262 -9.46 -5.85 16.10
C LYS A 262 -10.64 -6.00 15.17
N LEU A 263 -10.64 -5.36 14.00
CA LEU A 263 -11.73 -5.52 13.05
C LEU A 263 -11.73 -6.93 12.45
N THR A 264 -10.56 -7.49 12.12
CA THR A 264 -10.41 -8.86 11.65
C THR A 264 -10.91 -9.86 12.68
N GLU A 265 -10.53 -9.69 13.96
CA GLU A 265 -11.02 -10.52 15.08
C GLU A 265 -12.56 -10.51 15.15
N LYS A 266 -13.18 -9.33 15.09
CA LYS A 266 -14.64 -9.19 15.12
C LYS A 266 -15.32 -9.84 13.91
N ILE A 267 -14.78 -9.68 12.70
CA ILE A 267 -15.34 -10.27 11.47
C ILE A 267 -15.23 -11.79 11.47
N LEU A 268 -14.06 -12.33 11.83
CA LEU A 268 -13.81 -13.77 11.83
C LEU A 268 -14.45 -14.50 13.02
N SER A 269 -15.02 -13.78 14.00
CA SER A 269 -15.86 -14.39 15.04
C SER A 269 -17.10 -15.09 14.48
N PHE A 270 -17.58 -14.67 13.30
CA PHE A 270 -18.76 -15.25 12.66
C PHE A 270 -18.41 -16.37 11.68
N ARG A 271 -18.95 -17.58 11.89
CA ARG A 271 -18.72 -18.75 11.03
C ARG A 271 -18.97 -18.47 9.54
N PRO A 272 -20.05 -17.77 9.11
CA PRO A 272 -20.24 -17.46 7.68
C PRO A 272 -19.11 -16.63 7.07
N HIS A 273 -18.49 -15.74 7.86
CA HIS A 273 -17.37 -14.92 7.39
C HIS A 273 -16.08 -15.72 7.30
N ARG A 274 -15.81 -16.62 8.26
CA ARG A 274 -14.66 -17.54 8.16
C ARG A 274 -14.78 -18.48 6.96
N GLN A 275 -15.96 -19.05 6.73
CA GLN A 275 -16.20 -19.93 5.59
C GLN A 275 -16.05 -19.18 4.26
N ARG A 276 -16.53 -17.93 4.19
CA ARG A 276 -16.30 -17.08 3.00
C ARG A 276 -14.81 -16.76 2.81
N TYR A 277 -14.10 -16.44 3.89
CA TYR A 277 -12.66 -16.17 3.86
C TYR A 277 -11.84 -17.38 3.41
N LYS A 278 -12.13 -18.56 3.98
CA LYS A 278 -11.54 -19.85 3.60
C LYS A 278 -11.76 -20.15 2.11
N ALA A 279 -12.98 -19.93 1.61
CA ALA A 279 -13.29 -20.12 0.19
C ALA A 279 -12.51 -19.15 -0.72
N LEU A 280 -12.38 -17.88 -0.33
CA LEU A 280 -11.58 -16.90 -1.07
C LEU A 280 -10.10 -17.29 -1.10
N LEU A 281 -9.50 -17.63 0.06
CA LEU A 281 -8.12 -18.09 0.13
C LEU A 281 -7.89 -19.32 -0.76
N SER A 282 -8.72 -20.35 -0.62
CA SER A 282 -8.62 -21.59 -1.41
C SER A 282 -8.68 -21.28 -2.91
N GLY A 283 -9.67 -20.49 -3.34
CA GLY A 283 -9.80 -20.08 -4.74
C GLY A 283 -8.61 -19.26 -5.25
N PHE A 284 -8.02 -18.38 -4.44
CA PHE A 284 -6.83 -17.62 -4.83
C PHE A 284 -5.56 -18.49 -4.90
N LEU A 285 -5.44 -19.48 -4.02
CA LEU A 285 -4.38 -20.48 -4.09
C LEU A 285 -4.53 -21.40 -5.31
N GLU A 286 -5.73 -21.65 -5.81
CA GLU A 286 -5.89 -22.44 -7.04
C GLU A 286 -5.69 -21.62 -8.31
N SER A 287 -5.87 -20.29 -8.23
CA SER A 287 -5.88 -19.41 -9.39
C SER A 287 -4.71 -18.43 -9.42
N VAL A 288 -4.85 -17.29 -8.74
CA VAL A 288 -4.02 -16.11 -8.93
C VAL A 288 -2.71 -16.15 -8.15
N PHE A 289 -2.66 -16.76 -6.95
CA PHE A 289 -1.47 -16.80 -6.09
C PHE A 289 -0.64 -18.06 -6.35
N THR A 290 -0.29 -18.32 -7.61
CA THR A 290 0.52 -19.48 -8.03
C THR A 290 1.81 -19.00 -8.67
N VAL A 291 2.90 -19.79 -8.58
CA VAL A 291 4.15 -19.48 -9.30
C VAL A 291 3.87 -19.29 -10.79
N ARG A 292 3.05 -20.17 -11.38
CA ARG A 292 2.64 -20.10 -12.80
C ARG A 292 2.02 -18.76 -13.18
N ARG A 293 1.24 -18.12 -12.30
CA ARG A 293 0.59 -16.83 -12.58
C ARG A 293 1.45 -15.63 -12.19
N GLN A 294 2.16 -15.69 -11.07
CA GLN A 294 2.88 -14.54 -10.52
C GLN A 294 4.27 -14.38 -11.14
N LEU A 295 5.00 -15.47 -11.37
CA LEU A 295 6.39 -15.39 -11.82
C LEU A 295 6.58 -14.73 -13.19
N PRO A 296 5.68 -14.92 -14.19
CA PRO A 296 5.74 -14.14 -15.43
C PRO A 296 5.57 -12.62 -15.22
N ILE A 297 4.78 -12.21 -14.23
CA ILE A 297 4.59 -10.79 -13.87
C ILE A 297 5.86 -10.24 -13.22
N VAL A 298 6.44 -11.02 -12.30
CA VAL A 298 7.73 -10.72 -11.64
C VAL A 298 8.82 -10.49 -12.68
N TYR A 299 9.08 -11.45 -13.57
CA TYR A 299 10.10 -11.30 -14.60
C TYR A 299 9.81 -10.16 -15.56
N LYS A 300 8.53 -9.95 -15.93
CA LYS A 300 8.16 -8.81 -16.77
C LYS A 300 8.52 -7.47 -16.11
N MET A 301 8.25 -7.30 -14.81
CA MET A 301 8.58 -6.07 -14.08
C MET A 301 10.09 -5.92 -13.87
N HIS A 302 10.75 -6.99 -13.43
CA HIS A 302 12.19 -7.03 -13.15
C HIS A 302 13.03 -6.77 -14.42
N ASN A 303 12.78 -7.50 -15.50
CA ASN A 303 13.49 -7.31 -16.77
C ASN A 303 13.23 -5.93 -17.39
N ALA A 304 12.07 -5.32 -17.13
CA ALA A 304 11.76 -3.98 -17.64
C ALA A 304 12.59 -2.87 -16.97
N ILE A 305 13.18 -3.13 -15.80
CA ILE A 305 13.97 -2.16 -15.04
C ILE A 305 15.45 -2.52 -14.93
N ALA A 306 15.84 -3.76 -15.18
CA ALA A 306 17.20 -4.27 -14.97
C ALA A 306 18.30 -3.36 -15.54
N ASP A 307 18.25 -3.04 -16.83
CA ASP A 307 19.23 -2.15 -17.49
C ASP A 307 19.37 -0.77 -16.83
N HIS A 308 18.29 -0.27 -16.24
CA HIS A 308 18.27 1.01 -15.55
C HIS A 308 18.76 0.89 -14.11
N ILE A 309 18.54 -0.25 -13.45
CA ILE A 309 19.04 -0.56 -12.11
C ILE A 309 20.56 -0.69 -12.11
N TYR A 310 21.13 -1.42 -13.08
CA TYR A 310 22.59 -1.56 -13.21
C TYR A 310 23.33 -0.23 -13.45
N LYS A 311 22.59 0.81 -13.86
CA LYS A 311 23.09 2.17 -14.14
C LYS A 311 22.62 3.19 -13.11
N ASP A 312 21.89 2.75 -12.08
CA ASP A 312 21.34 3.64 -11.07
C ASP A 312 22.45 4.02 -10.07
N PRO A 313 22.86 5.30 -10.02
CA PRO A 313 23.97 5.73 -9.16
C PRO A 313 23.63 5.66 -7.67
N ASN A 314 22.36 5.49 -7.31
CA ASN A 314 21.86 5.53 -5.93
C ASN A 314 21.17 4.22 -5.52
N HIS A 315 21.35 3.13 -6.27
CA HIS A 315 20.80 1.83 -5.88
C HIS A 315 21.58 1.24 -4.70
N LYS A 316 20.86 0.90 -3.62
CA LYS A 316 21.43 0.40 -2.37
C LYS A 316 22.06 -0.99 -2.50
N TRP A 317 21.44 -1.86 -3.30
CA TRP A 317 21.74 -3.28 -3.35
C TRP A 317 22.63 -3.62 -4.54
N SER A 318 23.45 -4.66 -4.42
CA SER A 318 24.27 -5.12 -5.55
C SER A 318 23.41 -5.76 -6.64
N ASP A 319 23.90 -5.74 -7.88
CA ASP A 319 23.25 -6.37 -9.03
C ASP A 319 22.95 -7.84 -8.77
N LYS A 320 23.88 -8.57 -8.14
CA LYS A 320 23.68 -9.97 -7.74
C LYS A 320 22.48 -10.15 -6.79
N VAL A 321 22.26 -9.23 -5.85
CA VAL A 321 21.09 -9.29 -4.96
C VAL A 321 19.83 -9.02 -5.76
N PHE A 322 19.80 -7.96 -6.56
CA PHE A 322 18.66 -7.62 -7.43
C PHE A 322 18.28 -8.77 -8.37
N ASP A 323 19.26 -9.39 -9.03
CA ASP A 323 19.05 -10.50 -9.96
C ASP A 323 18.51 -11.77 -9.30
N SER A 324 18.77 -11.94 -7.99
CA SER A 324 18.26 -13.08 -7.22
C SER A 324 16.81 -12.93 -6.75
N GLU A 325 16.25 -11.72 -6.80
CA GLU A 325 14.93 -11.45 -6.22
C GLU A 325 13.75 -12.18 -6.86
N PRO A 326 13.72 -12.43 -8.19
CA PRO A 326 12.69 -13.29 -8.77
C PRO A 326 12.62 -14.68 -8.12
N ASP A 327 13.77 -15.27 -7.78
CA ASP A 327 13.83 -16.56 -7.09
C ASP A 327 13.41 -16.47 -5.62
N THR A 328 13.77 -15.38 -4.92
CA THR A 328 13.28 -15.10 -3.57
C THR A 328 11.74 -15.05 -3.54
N ILE A 329 11.13 -14.33 -4.49
CA ILE A 329 9.68 -14.21 -4.61
C ILE A 329 9.04 -15.56 -4.97
N ARG A 330 9.66 -16.32 -5.89
CA ARG A 330 9.19 -17.67 -6.26
C ARG A 330 9.15 -18.60 -5.05
N LYS A 331 10.25 -18.69 -4.29
CA LYS A 331 10.34 -19.52 -3.07
C LYS A 331 9.29 -19.12 -2.05
N TYR A 332 9.12 -17.82 -1.82
CA TYR A 332 8.08 -17.30 -0.94
C TYR A 332 6.68 -17.77 -1.38
N ILE A 333 6.34 -17.66 -2.67
CA ILE A 333 5.02 -18.10 -3.16
C ILE A 333 4.83 -19.61 -2.90
N ASP A 334 5.82 -20.44 -3.23
CA ASP A 334 5.72 -21.90 -3.02
C ASP A 334 5.50 -22.23 -1.54
N GLN A 335 6.31 -21.68 -0.64
CA GLN A 335 6.23 -21.93 0.80
C GLN A 335 4.94 -21.37 1.40
N ARG A 336 4.59 -20.12 1.07
CA ARG A 336 3.38 -19.47 1.58
C ARG A 336 2.12 -20.24 1.20
N ARG A 337 2.08 -20.81 0.00
CA ARG A 337 0.95 -21.66 -0.43
C ARG A 337 0.82 -22.89 0.46
N GLN A 338 1.93 -23.57 0.73
CA GLN A 338 1.95 -24.75 1.61
C GLN A 338 1.48 -24.37 3.02
N ASP A 339 2.01 -23.29 3.58
CA ASP A 339 1.64 -22.80 4.92
C ASP A 339 0.12 -22.55 5.03
N ILE A 340 -0.45 -21.83 4.06
CA ILE A 340 -1.87 -21.51 4.08
C ILE A 340 -2.71 -22.76 3.87
N MET A 341 -2.36 -23.63 2.91
CA MET A 341 -3.10 -24.89 2.67
C MET A 341 -3.17 -25.75 3.94
N ASN A 342 -2.05 -25.88 4.66
CA ASN A 342 -1.97 -26.64 5.91
C ASN A 342 -2.81 -26.03 7.04
N GLN A 343 -3.02 -24.71 7.00
CA GLN A 343 -3.75 -23.97 8.03
C GLN A 343 -5.24 -23.73 7.70
N LEU A 344 -5.72 -24.06 6.49
CA LEU A 344 -7.11 -23.79 6.07
C LEU A 344 -8.15 -24.43 7.01
N GLY A 345 -7.85 -25.58 7.61
CA GLY A 345 -8.73 -26.24 8.58
C GLY A 345 -8.93 -25.45 9.88
N SER A 346 -8.00 -24.54 10.23
CA SER A 346 -8.12 -23.69 11.42
C SER A 346 -9.20 -22.61 11.30
N LEU A 347 -9.79 -22.42 10.12
CA LEU A 347 -10.85 -21.45 9.86
C LEU A 347 -12.28 -22.02 9.99
N ASP A 348 -12.44 -23.30 10.35
CA ASP A 348 -13.75 -23.95 10.35
C ASP A 348 -14.77 -23.45 11.40
#